data_AF-A0A963LCU4-F1
#
_entry.id   AF-A0A963LCU4-F1
#
_cell.length_a   1.000
_cell.length_b   1.000
_cell.length_c   1.000
_cell.angle_alpha   90.00
_cell.angle_beta   90.00
_cell.angle_gamma   90.00
#
_symmetry.space_group_name_H-M   'P 1'
#
loop_
_entity.id
_entity.type
_entity.pdbx_description
1 polymer ?
#
loop_
_entity_poly.entity_id
_entity_poly.type
_entity_poly.pdbx_seq_one_letter_code
_entity_poly.pdbx_strand_id
1 'polypeptide(L)' 'MRIPIVRFEALRFRLVLLLLVGLLHVTSSWAVEPFVISDIRVEGLQRSDAGTIFASLPFRVGDTYNDE' A
#
# COMPACT_ATOMS: atom_id res chain seq x y z
N MET A 1 22.84 -47.10 10.74
CA MET A 1 22.87 -45.70 10.27
C MET A 1 22.03 -45.58 8.99
N ARG A 2 20.71 -45.40 9.09
CA ARG A 2 19.81 -45.16 7.93
C ARG A 2 19.04 -43.89 8.21
N ILE A 3 19.54 -42.77 7.69
CA ILE A 3 18.89 -41.45 7.82
C ILE A 3 17.59 -41.54 7.00
N PRO A 4 16.42 -41.17 7.56
CA PRO A 4 15.14 -41.61 7.01
C PRO A 4 14.75 -40.71 5.84
N ILE A 5 14.59 -41.34 4.67
CA ILE A 5 14.03 -40.79 3.43
C ILE A 5 12.67 -40.11 3.70
N VAL A 6 11.94 -40.56 4.74
CA VAL A 6 10.67 -40.00 5.22
C VAL A 6 10.76 -38.53 5.65
N ARG A 7 11.91 -38.06 6.17
CA ARG A 7 12.09 -36.66 6.56
C ARG A 7 12.12 -35.71 5.36
N PHE A 8 12.54 -36.19 4.19
CA PHE A 8 12.58 -35.42 2.95
C PHE A 8 11.19 -35.25 2.33
N GLU A 9 10.37 -36.31 2.32
CA GLU A 9 8.99 -36.24 1.81
C GLU A 9 8.08 -35.40 2.72
N ALA A 10 8.25 -35.51 4.05
CA ALA A 10 7.58 -34.63 4.99
C ALA A 10 8.02 -33.16 4.84
N LEU A 11 9.29 -32.91 4.51
CA LEU A 11 9.80 -31.56 4.26
C LEU A 11 9.21 -30.98 2.96
N ARG A 12 9.16 -31.77 1.88
CA ARG A 12 8.52 -31.37 0.62
C ARG A 12 7.05 -31.04 0.81
N PHE A 13 6.32 -31.89 1.55
CA PHE A 13 4.92 -31.65 1.85
C PHE A 13 4.71 -30.36 2.65
N ARG A 14 5.56 -30.10 3.66
CA ARG A 14 5.53 -28.84 4.42
C ARG A 14 5.83 -27.62 3.56
N LEU A 15 6.78 -27.73 2.62
CA LEU A 15 7.10 -26.65 1.69
C LEU A 15 5.92 -26.35 0.75
N VAL A 16 5.27 -27.39 0.22
CA VAL A 16 4.05 -27.23 -0.59
C VAL A 16 2.93 -26.58 0.23
N LEU A 17 2.76 -26.99 1.48
CA LEU A 17 1.74 -26.42 2.37
C LEU A 17 2.02 -24.95 2.69
N LEU A 18 3.28 -24.58 2.95
CA LEU A 18 3.70 -23.18 3.16
C LEU A 18 3.48 -22.33 1.90
N LEU A 19 3.76 -22.89 0.73
CA LEU A 19 3.55 -22.21 -0.55
C LEU A 19 2.05 -21.98 -0.80
N LEU A 20 1.21 -22.98 -0.51
CA LEU A 20 -0.24 -22.88 -0.60
C LEU A 20 -0.80 -21.81 0.34
N VAL A 21 -0.32 -21.77 1.60
CA VAL A 21 -0.73 -20.76 2.58
C VAL A 21 -0.30 -19.36 2.13
N GLY A 22 0.94 -19.20 1.64
CA GLY A 22 1.43 -17.93 1.12
C GLY A 22 0.62 -17.42 -0.08
N LEU A 23 0.18 -18.33 -0.96
CA LEU A 23 -0.66 -17.98 -2.12
C LEU A 23 -2.06 -17.48 -1.72
N LEU A 24 -2.57 -17.92 -0.57
CA LEU A 24 -3.84 -17.46 -0.01
C LEU A 24 -3.72 -16.15 0.77
N HIS A 25 -2.50 -15.67 1.05
CA HIS A 25 -2.25 -14.40 1.76
C HIS A 25 -2.14 -13.21 0.78
N VAL A 26 -3.16 -12.99 -0.06
CA VAL A 26 -3.33 -11.71 -0.75
C VAL A 26 -3.95 -10.74 0.25
N THR A 27 -3.11 -10.00 0.98
CA THR A 27 -3.58 -8.92 1.84
C THR A 27 -3.89 -7.71 0.98
N SER A 28 -5.10 -7.19 1.08
CA SER A 28 -5.45 -5.88 0.52
C SER A 28 -4.47 -4.84 1.04
N SER A 29 -3.84 -4.07 0.15
CA SER A 29 -3.06 -2.91 0.56
C SER A 29 -3.96 -1.98 1.36
N TRP A 30 -3.45 -1.44 2.46
CA TRP A 30 -4.16 -0.41 3.22
C TRP A 30 -4.03 0.90 2.46
N ALA A 31 -4.81 0.99 1.39
CA ALA A 31 -5.01 2.21 0.65
C ALA A 31 -5.92 3.14 1.45
N VAL A 32 -5.69 4.44 1.34
CA VAL A 32 -6.61 5.45 1.84
C VAL A 32 -7.89 5.37 1.01
N GLU A 33 -9.04 5.25 1.68
CA GLU A 33 -10.32 5.28 0.98
C GLU A 33 -10.46 6.62 0.24
N PRO A 34 -10.85 6.62 -1.05
CA PRO A 34 -10.99 7.85 -1.80
C PRO A 34 -11.94 8.84 -1.11
N PHE A 35 -11.50 10.09 -1.00
CA PHE A 35 -12.26 11.13 -0.30
C PHE A 35 -12.29 12.44 -1.08
N VAL A 36 -13.35 13.22 -0.88
CA VAL A 36 -13.51 14.54 -1.50
C VAL A 36 -12.72 15.58 -0.70
N ILE A 37 -11.85 16.33 -1.38
CA ILE A 37 -11.07 17.41 -0.78
C ILE A 37 -12.02 18.57 -0.44
N SER A 38 -12.16 18.89 0.85
CA SER A 38 -13.10 19.92 1.33
C SER A 38 -12.50 21.32 1.46
N ASP A 39 -11.24 21.42 1.89
CA ASP A 39 -10.50 22.68 2.03
C ASP A 39 -9.01 22.41 1.89
N ILE A 40 -8.24 23.38 1.38
CA ILE A 40 -6.78 23.30 1.28
C ILE A 40 -6.19 24.51 2.00
N ARG A 41 -5.51 24.26 3.13
CA ARG A 41 -4.85 25.28 3.95
C ARG A 41 -3.35 25.27 3.73
N VAL A 42 -2.80 26.43 3.37
CA VAL A 42 -1.35 26.64 3.28
C VAL A 42 -0.87 27.40 4.51
N GLU A 43 0.06 26.80 5.25
CA GLU A 43 0.63 27.40 6.46
C GLU A 43 2.10 27.77 6.24
N GLY A 44 2.63 28.70 7.05
CA GLY A 44 4.05 29.06 7.05
C GLY A 44 4.53 29.85 5.83
N LEU A 45 3.63 30.43 5.04
CA LEU A 45 3.97 31.20 3.85
C LEU A 45 4.83 32.42 4.19
N GLN A 46 6.07 32.46 3.68
CA GLN A 46 6.99 33.56 3.94
C GLN A 46 7.06 34.56 2.77
N ARG A 47 7.45 34.08 1.59
CA ARG A 47 7.81 34.91 0.41
C ARG A 47 7.16 34.49 -0.90
N SER A 48 6.44 33.36 -0.93
CA SER A 48 5.68 32.92 -2.11
C SER A 48 4.25 33.41 -2.03
N ASP A 49 3.64 33.70 -3.17
CA ASP A 49 2.21 33.98 -3.26
C ASP A 49 1.41 32.68 -3.15
N ALA A 50 0.32 32.69 -2.37
CA ALA A 50 -0.51 31.51 -2.17
C ALA A 50 -1.13 31.03 -3.49
N GLY A 51 -1.48 31.94 -4.40
CA GLY A 51 -2.04 31.63 -5.71
C GLY A 51 -1.08 30.83 -6.59
N THR A 52 0.22 31.13 -6.52
CA THR A 52 1.24 30.33 -7.22
C THR A 52 1.33 28.91 -6.67
N ILE A 53 1.22 28.74 -5.34
CA ILE A 53 1.23 27.42 -4.69
C ILE A 53 -0.01 26.62 -5.11
N PHE A 54 -1.20 27.20 -5.00
CA PHE A 54 -2.44 26.54 -5.42
C PHE A 54 -2.46 26.20 -6.91
N ALA A 55 -1.90 27.06 -7.77
CA ALA A 55 -1.79 26.80 -9.20
C ALA A 55 -0.81 25.66 -9.54
N SER A 56 0.15 25.37 -8.64
CA SER A 56 1.12 24.28 -8.80
C SER A 56 0.64 22.92 -8.30
N LEU A 57 -0.45 22.89 -7.51
CA LEU A 57 -1.00 21.63 -6.99
C LEU A 57 -1.72 20.85 -8.11
N PRO A 58 -1.58 19.50 -8.14
CA PRO A 58 -2.21 18.67 -9.16
C PRO A 58 -3.70 18.39 -8.89
N PHE A 59 -4.26 18.93 -7.81
CA PHE A 59 -5.65 18.75 -7.38
C PHE A 59 -6.20 20.04 -6.77
N ARG A 60 -7.52 20.10 -6.62
CA ARG A 60 -8.27 21.25 -6.13
C ARG A 60 -9.32 20.84 -5.10
N VAL A 61 -9.85 21.83 -4.39
CA VAL A 61 -11.03 21.65 -3.54
C VAL A 61 -12.20 21.16 -4.39
N GLY A 62 -12.84 20.09 -3.94
CA GLY A 62 -13.91 19.39 -4.65
C GLY A 62 -13.45 18.17 -5.43
N ASP A 63 -12.15 17.99 -5.68
CA ASP A 63 -11.63 16.80 -6.34
C ASP A 63 -11.68 15.59 -5.39
N THR A 64 -11.80 14.39 -5.95
CA THR A 64 -11.67 13.14 -5.20
C THR A 64 -10.21 12.71 -5.20
N TYR A 65 -9.60 12.69 -4.02
CA TYR A 65 -8.25 12.16 -3.83
C TYR A 65 -8.30 10.65 -3.68
N ASN A 66 -7.49 9.95 -4.47
CA ASN A 66 -7.10 8.57 -4.22
C ASN A 66 -5.56 8.51 -4.10
N ASP A 67 -5.07 7.45 -3.48
CA ASP A 67 -3.63 7.21 -3.27
C ASP A 67 -3.01 6.30 -4.35
N GLU A 68 -3.65 6.25 -5.53
CA GLU A 68 -3.14 5.57 -6.73
C GLU A 68 -1.95 6.29 -7.38
#